data_AF-A0A971TG09-F1
#
_entry.id   AF-A0A971TG09-F1
#
_cell.length_a   1.000
_cell.length_b   1.000
_cell.length_c   1.000
_cell.angle_alpha   90.00
_cell.angle_beta   90.00
_cell.angle_gamma   90.00
#
_symmetry.space_group_name_H-M   'P 1'
#
loop_
_entity.id
_entity.type
_entity.pdbx_description
1 polymer ?
#
loop_
_entity_poly.entity_id
_entity_poly.type
_entity_poly.pdbx_seq_one_letter_code
_entity_poly.pdbx_strand_id
1 'polypeptide(L)'
;MFFTFLNKDNPSYPDISLMTGYYPDVVLTYFYNSALKIPLATYLQLKQIAAENTNAGAPIREWEMFFAEIDLDADLDNFSNNEYLHTIGPYYYPLTNTRIYLCKDTPTLTELLTTEDLAYLTSMEHTPELNSELYSYYKSRKGNKKAAKNEAELINDITMCLASLKEIEKINRHINFLNKFLEQRYAVAEKENLQPAEPDNLPTKPIKEEERELPVSNLIPFSLIVNRKRKQNDKDSSNNFNHDMKVYIIRYREHEKACDRFKAVLENWPQYYETLMDNCFRDIEMAEMNIKKSHKHLQIYNTILVKSFIHSVYQDNQTLSNFRHYLETGRAHNLQECMNLFEEECHWSEIKASQERIENTIYFMQGANEDYRTASEHIDQIINRVTNKDNELLKIETGV
;
A
#
# COMPACT_ATOMS: atom_id res chain seq x y z
N MET A 1 4.32 8.25 -0.73
CA MET A 1 5.30 7.59 0.16
C MET A 1 4.63 6.93 1.38
N PHE A 2 3.64 7.53 2.06
CA PHE A 2 2.84 6.79 3.08
C PHE A 2 2.12 5.55 2.53
N PHE A 3 1.79 5.58 1.25
CA PHE A 3 1.07 4.49 0.61
C PHE A 3 1.88 3.20 0.42
N THR A 4 3.20 3.23 0.65
CA THR A 4 4.01 2.01 0.73
C THR A 4 3.61 1.14 1.92
N PHE A 5 2.99 1.73 2.96
CA PHE A 5 2.44 0.96 4.08
C PHE A 5 1.13 0.25 3.72
N LEU A 6 0.45 0.65 2.64
CA LEU A 6 -0.87 0.16 2.25
C LEU A 6 -0.83 -0.92 1.17
N ASN A 7 0.38 -1.35 0.75
CA ASN A 7 0.56 -2.25 -0.40
C ASN A 7 -0.20 -1.76 -1.66
N LYS A 8 -0.24 -0.44 -1.87
CA LYS A 8 -0.98 0.22 -2.95
C LYS A 8 -0.07 1.09 -3.81
N ASP A 9 -0.32 1.05 -5.10
CA ASP A 9 0.41 1.84 -6.10
C ASP A 9 -0.23 3.22 -6.22
N ASN A 10 0.36 4.19 -5.51
CA ASN A 10 0.00 5.62 -5.58
C ASN A 10 -1.51 5.94 -5.46
N PRO A 11 -2.17 5.55 -4.34
CA PRO A 11 -3.59 5.77 -4.12
C PRO A 11 -3.89 7.27 -4.00
N SER A 12 -4.37 7.84 -5.10
CA SER A 12 -4.64 9.27 -5.25
C SER A 12 -6.14 9.57 -5.28
N TYR A 13 -6.99 8.53 -5.23
CA TYR A 13 -8.43 8.64 -5.39
C TYR A 13 -9.15 8.27 -4.09
N PRO A 14 -9.70 9.24 -3.35
CA PRO A 14 -10.52 8.94 -2.18
C PRO A 14 -11.85 8.32 -2.62
N ASP A 15 -12.28 7.27 -1.94
CA ASP A 15 -13.59 6.68 -2.13
C ASP A 15 -14.65 7.35 -1.24
N ILE A 16 -15.91 6.96 -1.43
CA ILE A 16 -17.02 7.53 -0.64
C ILE A 16 -16.93 7.11 0.82
N SER A 17 -16.42 5.92 1.12
CA SER A 17 -16.26 5.45 2.50
C SER A 17 -15.35 6.41 3.27
N LEU A 18 -14.20 6.78 2.68
CA LEU A 18 -13.23 7.69 3.27
C LEU A 18 -13.85 9.05 3.59
N MET A 19 -14.58 9.62 2.64
CA MET A 19 -15.20 10.94 2.80
C MET A 19 -16.33 10.95 3.84
N THR A 20 -17.02 9.83 4.02
CA THR A 20 -18.02 9.69 5.09
C THR A 20 -17.39 9.43 6.46
N GLY A 21 -16.21 8.81 6.50
CA GLY A 21 -15.55 8.39 7.73
C GLY A 21 -14.57 9.42 8.33
N TYR A 22 -13.97 10.28 7.51
CA TYR A 22 -12.87 11.15 7.92
C TYR A 22 -12.99 12.57 7.40
N TYR A 23 -12.58 13.54 8.24
CA TYR A 23 -12.56 14.96 7.91
C TYR A 23 -11.52 15.30 6.84
N PRO A 24 -11.75 16.35 6.01
CA PRO A 24 -10.82 16.77 4.96
C PRO A 24 -9.39 16.97 5.45
N ASP A 25 -9.21 17.69 6.56
CA ASP A 25 -7.89 18.01 7.12
C ASP A 25 -7.06 16.76 7.43
N VAL A 26 -7.71 15.70 7.96
CA VAL A 26 -7.05 14.44 8.28
C VAL A 26 -6.55 13.76 7.01
N VAL A 27 -7.37 13.73 5.96
CA VAL A 27 -7.00 13.13 4.68
C VAL A 27 -5.91 13.96 3.98
N LEU A 28 -6.08 15.27 3.91
CA LEU A 28 -5.17 16.20 3.23
C LEU A 28 -3.78 16.27 3.87
N THR A 29 -3.64 15.92 5.15
CA THR A 29 -2.35 15.76 5.83
C THR A 29 -1.42 14.77 5.12
N TYR A 30 -1.98 13.73 4.50
CA TYR A 30 -1.24 12.71 3.75
C TYR A 30 -0.94 13.10 2.29
N PHE A 31 -1.54 14.18 1.81
CA PHE A 31 -1.35 14.74 0.45
C PHE A 31 -0.55 16.05 0.46
N TYR A 32 0.18 16.30 1.55
CA TYR A 32 1.00 17.49 1.72
C TYR A 32 1.97 17.69 0.55
N ASN A 33 1.89 18.85 -0.12
CA ASN A 33 2.63 19.20 -1.32
C ASN A 33 2.46 18.18 -2.47
N SER A 34 1.27 17.60 -2.59
CA SER A 34 0.93 16.55 -3.57
C SER A 34 -0.40 16.85 -4.29
N ALA A 35 -0.96 15.86 -4.99
CA ALA A 35 -2.22 15.95 -5.70
C ALA A 35 -3.23 14.87 -5.25
N LEU A 36 -4.51 15.26 -5.20
CA LEU A 36 -5.66 14.43 -4.90
C LEU A 36 -6.62 14.45 -6.10
N LYS A 37 -7.11 13.29 -6.53
CA LYS A 37 -8.02 13.16 -7.68
C LYS A 37 -9.37 12.61 -7.23
N ILE A 38 -10.41 13.42 -7.33
CA ILE A 38 -11.76 13.04 -6.93
C ILE A 38 -12.49 12.45 -8.14
N PRO A 39 -12.95 11.19 -8.10
CA PRO A 39 -13.84 10.68 -9.14
C PRO A 39 -15.18 11.43 -9.14
N LEU A 40 -15.69 11.79 -10.31
CA LEU A 40 -16.98 12.47 -10.48
C LEU A 40 -18.11 11.66 -9.86
N ALA A 41 -18.08 10.33 -10.01
CA ALA A 41 -19.07 9.45 -9.39
C ALA A 41 -19.06 9.57 -7.85
N THR A 42 -17.88 9.55 -7.24
CA THR A 42 -17.72 9.73 -5.79
C THR A 42 -18.20 11.11 -5.34
N TYR A 43 -17.86 12.15 -6.10
CA TYR A 43 -18.27 13.51 -5.79
C TYR A 43 -19.80 13.69 -5.83
N LEU A 44 -20.47 13.15 -6.85
CA LEU A 44 -21.93 13.19 -6.96
C LEU A 44 -22.61 12.39 -5.84
N GLN A 45 -22.07 11.22 -5.48
CA GLN A 45 -22.54 10.44 -4.33
C GLN A 45 -22.37 11.22 -3.02
N LEU A 46 -21.24 11.90 -2.85
CA LEU A 46 -21.00 12.76 -1.70
C LEU A 46 -22.07 13.84 -1.58
N LYS A 47 -22.41 14.55 -2.67
CA LYS A 47 -23.47 15.58 -2.65
C LYS A 47 -24.83 15.01 -2.27
N GLN A 48 -25.17 13.81 -2.75
CA GLN A 48 -26.42 13.13 -2.40
C GLN A 48 -26.47 12.79 -0.91
N ILE A 49 -25.42 12.13 -0.39
CA ILE A 49 -25.33 11.74 1.01
C ILE A 49 -25.28 12.97 1.92
N ALA A 50 -24.52 13.99 1.53
CA ALA A 50 -24.47 15.25 2.25
C ALA A 50 -25.87 15.85 2.35
N ALA A 51 -26.58 16.04 1.24
CA ALA A 51 -27.93 16.62 1.22
C ALA A 51 -28.91 15.91 2.19
N GLU A 52 -28.84 14.59 2.29
CA GLU A 52 -29.68 13.77 3.18
C GLU A 52 -29.22 13.76 4.65
N ASN A 53 -27.97 14.15 4.94
CA ASN A 53 -27.38 14.09 6.27
C ASN A 53 -27.76 15.30 7.13
N THR A 54 -28.45 15.07 8.25
CA THR A 54 -28.90 16.14 9.16
C THR A 54 -27.85 16.56 10.19
N ASN A 55 -26.74 15.83 10.32
CA ASN A 55 -25.66 16.17 11.24
C ASN A 55 -24.68 17.14 10.58
N ALA A 56 -24.76 18.42 10.96
CA ALA A 56 -23.88 19.47 10.42
C ALA A 56 -22.39 19.24 10.70
N GLY A 57 -22.03 18.54 11.79
CA GLY A 57 -20.64 18.25 12.14
C GLY A 57 -20.09 16.93 11.58
N ALA A 58 -20.85 16.26 10.71
CA ALA A 58 -20.40 15.01 10.09
C ALA A 58 -19.28 15.27 9.07
N PRO A 59 -18.29 14.37 8.92
CA PRO A 59 -17.20 14.53 7.95
C PRO A 59 -17.67 14.85 6.52
N ILE A 60 -18.77 14.22 6.09
CA ILE A 60 -19.34 14.43 4.76
C ILE A 60 -19.79 15.88 4.50
N ARG A 61 -20.25 16.59 5.55
CA ARG A 61 -20.65 18.00 5.47
C ARG A 61 -19.43 18.92 5.42
N GLU A 62 -18.38 18.60 6.16
CA GLU A 62 -17.12 19.32 6.09
C GLU A 62 -16.46 19.20 4.71
N TRP A 63 -16.53 18.02 4.08
CA TRP A 63 -16.11 17.87 2.68
C TRP A 63 -16.95 18.73 1.72
N GLU A 64 -18.27 18.78 1.89
CA GLU A 64 -19.14 19.64 1.09
C GLU A 64 -18.75 21.13 1.21
N MET A 65 -18.53 21.62 2.44
CA MET A 65 -18.06 22.98 2.68
C MET A 65 -16.69 23.23 2.06
N PHE A 66 -15.74 22.31 2.26
CA PHE A 66 -14.41 22.38 1.65
C PHE A 66 -14.47 22.52 0.12
N PHE A 67 -15.30 21.72 -0.55
CA PHE A 67 -15.44 21.80 -2.01
C PHE A 67 -16.12 23.10 -2.47
N ALA A 68 -17.01 23.67 -1.66
CA ALA A 68 -17.57 24.99 -1.90
C ALA A 68 -16.55 26.11 -1.73
N GLU A 69 -15.66 26.02 -0.73
CA GLU A 69 -14.60 27.01 -0.48
C GLU A 69 -13.59 27.10 -1.63
N ILE A 70 -13.27 25.98 -2.28
CA ILE A 70 -12.39 25.97 -3.46
C ILE A 70 -13.14 26.25 -4.77
N ASP A 71 -14.43 26.60 -4.70
CA ASP A 71 -15.31 26.92 -5.84
C ASP A 71 -15.35 25.82 -6.92
N LEU A 72 -15.28 24.55 -6.50
CA LEU A 72 -15.36 23.40 -7.42
C LEU A 72 -16.75 23.27 -8.04
N ASP A 73 -17.78 23.72 -7.31
CA ASP A 73 -19.17 23.66 -7.72
C ASP A 73 -19.52 24.49 -8.94
N ALA A 74 -18.83 25.62 -9.15
CA ALA A 74 -19.07 26.49 -10.29
C ALA A 74 -18.82 25.78 -11.64
N ASP A 75 -17.98 24.74 -11.67
CA ASP A 75 -17.59 24.04 -12.90
C ASP A 75 -18.29 22.69 -13.09
N LEU A 76 -19.02 22.19 -12.08
CA LEU A 76 -19.58 20.84 -12.06
C LEU A 76 -20.56 20.56 -13.20
N ASP A 77 -21.51 21.47 -13.43
CA ASP A 77 -22.55 21.29 -14.46
C ASP A 77 -21.95 21.26 -15.87
N ASN A 78 -20.99 22.14 -16.15
CA ASN A 78 -20.29 22.14 -17.43
C ASN A 78 -19.45 20.87 -17.57
N PHE A 79 -18.71 20.49 -16.53
CA PHE A 79 -17.83 19.33 -16.58
C PHE A 79 -18.60 18.02 -16.76
N SER A 80 -19.63 17.77 -15.96
CA SER A 80 -20.44 16.54 -16.00
C SER A 80 -21.03 16.30 -17.40
N ASN A 81 -21.59 17.34 -18.01
CA ASN A 81 -22.26 17.27 -19.32
C ASN A 81 -21.29 17.31 -20.53
N ASN A 82 -20.01 17.63 -20.33
CA ASN A 82 -19.06 17.81 -21.42
C ASN A 82 -18.28 16.53 -21.74
N GLU A 83 -18.55 15.91 -22.89
CA GLU A 83 -17.91 14.66 -23.34
C GLU A 83 -16.41 14.81 -23.66
N TYR A 84 -15.91 16.03 -23.84
CA TYR A 84 -14.54 16.31 -24.29
C TYR A 84 -13.55 16.59 -23.15
N LEU A 85 -14.07 16.78 -21.93
CA LEU A 85 -13.31 16.97 -20.70
C LEU A 85 -13.35 15.69 -19.85
N HIS A 86 -12.16 15.15 -19.55
CA HIS A 86 -12.00 14.01 -18.65
C HIS A 86 -11.58 14.42 -17.24
N THR A 87 -10.91 15.57 -17.10
CA THR A 87 -10.42 16.12 -15.83
C THR A 87 -10.55 17.63 -15.83
N ILE A 88 -10.89 18.21 -14.68
CA ILE A 88 -10.84 19.67 -14.41
C ILE A 88 -9.96 19.95 -13.19
N GLY A 89 -9.48 21.20 -13.08
CA GLY A 89 -8.49 21.61 -12.09
C GLY A 89 -7.08 21.81 -12.70
N PRO A 90 -6.05 22.01 -11.86
CA PRO A 90 -6.09 21.92 -10.39
C PRO A 90 -6.88 23.04 -9.72
N TYR A 91 -7.56 22.68 -8.65
CA TYR A 91 -7.93 23.58 -7.56
C TYR A 91 -6.84 23.50 -6.49
N TYR A 92 -6.55 24.61 -5.83
CA TYR A 92 -5.42 24.68 -4.89
C TYR A 92 -5.93 24.81 -3.47
N TYR A 93 -5.41 23.97 -2.58
CA TYR A 93 -5.59 24.09 -1.15
C TYR A 93 -4.26 24.50 -0.50
N PRO A 94 -4.09 25.80 -0.15
CA PRO A 94 -2.79 26.33 0.24
C PRO A 94 -2.25 25.79 1.57
N LEU A 95 -3.12 25.41 2.51
CA LEU A 95 -2.70 24.99 3.87
C LEU A 95 -1.82 23.74 3.91
N THR A 96 -1.97 22.84 2.94
CA THR A 96 -1.07 21.70 2.74
C THR A 96 -0.42 21.71 1.36
N ASN A 97 -0.54 22.81 0.61
CA ASN A 97 -0.13 22.93 -0.80
C ASN A 97 -0.63 21.75 -1.68
N THR A 98 -1.87 21.31 -1.45
CA THR A 98 -2.46 20.17 -2.17
C THR A 98 -3.18 20.66 -3.41
N ARG A 99 -2.98 19.96 -4.54
CA ARG A 99 -3.75 20.18 -5.78
C ARG A 99 -4.89 19.19 -5.88
N ILE A 100 -6.09 19.66 -6.19
CA ILE A 100 -7.29 18.85 -6.26
C ILE A 100 -7.80 18.85 -7.69
N TYR A 101 -8.11 17.67 -8.20
CA TYR A 101 -8.66 17.47 -9.53
C TYR A 101 -9.99 16.74 -9.43
N LEU A 102 -10.92 17.03 -10.33
CA LEU A 102 -12.14 16.25 -10.50
C LEU A 102 -12.03 15.49 -11.81
N CYS A 103 -12.19 14.16 -11.78
CA CYS A 103 -11.93 13.26 -12.91
C CYS A 103 -13.14 12.40 -13.24
N LYS A 104 -13.37 12.08 -14.51
CA LYS A 104 -14.38 11.10 -14.95
C LYS A 104 -13.90 9.66 -14.91
N ASP A 105 -12.60 9.46 -14.71
CA ASP A 105 -11.99 8.14 -14.71
C ASP A 105 -12.46 7.30 -13.52
N THR A 106 -12.66 6.01 -13.77
CA THR A 106 -12.93 5.03 -12.72
C THR A 106 -11.59 4.48 -12.22
N PRO A 107 -11.17 4.79 -10.98
CA PRO A 107 -9.90 4.32 -10.45
C PRO A 107 -9.90 2.81 -10.23
N THR A 108 -8.72 2.20 -10.32
CA THR A 108 -8.52 0.79 -9.94
C THR A 108 -8.47 0.63 -8.42
N LEU A 109 -8.64 -0.60 -7.92
CA LEU A 109 -8.63 -0.88 -6.47
C LEU A 109 -7.30 -0.50 -5.78
N THR A 110 -6.19 -0.52 -6.51
CA THR A 110 -4.86 -0.13 -6.01
C THR A 110 -4.68 1.39 -5.93
N GLU A 111 -5.46 2.14 -6.71
CA GLU A 111 -5.41 3.60 -6.76
C GLU A 111 -6.42 4.26 -5.80
N LEU A 112 -7.35 3.46 -5.25
CA LEU A 112 -8.36 3.90 -4.29
C LEU A 112 -7.80 3.98 -2.87
N LEU A 113 -8.11 5.06 -2.18
CA LEU A 113 -7.88 5.27 -0.75
C LEU A 113 -9.23 5.14 0.00
N THR A 114 -9.32 4.16 0.88
CA THR A 114 -10.54 3.81 1.64
C THR A 114 -10.44 4.19 3.11
N THR A 115 -11.55 4.13 3.83
CA THR A 115 -11.57 4.28 5.30
C THR A 115 -10.63 3.31 6.00
N GLU A 116 -10.55 2.06 5.54
CA GLU A 116 -9.68 1.04 6.15
C GLU A 116 -8.20 1.41 6.01
N ASP A 117 -7.82 1.95 4.85
CA ASP A 117 -6.46 2.42 4.61
C ASP A 117 -6.08 3.56 5.56
N LEU A 118 -6.97 4.57 5.67
CA LEU A 118 -6.70 5.71 6.54
C LEU A 118 -6.74 5.33 8.01
N ALA A 119 -7.62 4.40 8.41
CA ALA A 119 -7.63 3.84 9.75
C ALA A 119 -6.29 3.16 10.08
N TYR A 120 -5.74 2.40 9.13
CA TYR A 120 -4.42 1.79 9.29
C TYR A 120 -3.32 2.84 9.44
N LEU A 121 -3.28 3.86 8.58
CA LEU A 121 -2.31 4.96 8.67
C LEU A 121 -2.42 5.71 10.01
N THR A 122 -3.64 6.03 10.43
CA THR A 122 -3.91 6.76 11.70
C THR A 122 -3.50 5.91 12.90
N SER A 123 -3.70 4.59 12.86
CA SER A 123 -3.26 3.67 13.92
C SER A 123 -1.74 3.65 14.09
N MET A 124 -0.98 3.89 13.01
CA MET A 124 0.48 3.98 13.05
C MET A 124 0.97 5.35 13.51
N GLU A 125 0.17 6.40 13.38
CA GLU A 125 0.48 7.74 13.92
C GLU A 125 0.37 7.78 15.45
N HIS A 126 -0.56 7.00 16.02
CA HIS A 126 -0.77 6.99 17.46
C HIS A 126 0.43 6.40 18.21
N THR A 127 1.05 7.21 19.08
CA THR A 127 2.20 6.74 19.87
C THR A 127 1.77 5.61 20.82
N PRO A 128 2.38 4.41 20.73
CA PRO A 128 2.05 3.31 21.63
C PRO A 128 2.26 3.69 23.09
N GLU A 129 1.23 3.44 23.90
CA GLU A 129 1.31 3.66 25.35
C GLU A 129 2.36 2.76 26.00
N LEU A 130 2.98 3.26 27.07
CA LEU A 130 3.93 2.45 27.84
C LEU A 130 3.14 1.37 28.62
N ASN A 131 3.48 0.11 28.39
CA ASN A 131 2.86 -0.99 29.10
C ASN A 131 3.24 -0.92 30.60
N SER A 132 2.22 -0.76 31.45
CA SER A 132 2.38 -0.56 32.90
C SER A 132 2.96 -1.76 33.63
N GLU A 133 2.64 -2.98 33.18
CA GLU A 133 3.15 -4.23 33.71
C GLU A 133 4.63 -4.40 33.39
N LEU A 134 5.00 -4.24 32.11
CA LEU A 134 6.41 -4.27 31.67
C LEU A 134 7.24 -3.19 32.35
N TYR A 135 6.70 -1.98 32.51
CA TYR A 135 7.40 -0.91 33.21
C TYR A 135 7.62 -1.21 34.70
N SER A 136 6.62 -1.81 35.36
CA SER A 136 6.73 -2.25 36.76
C SER A 136 7.77 -3.35 36.91
N TYR A 137 7.78 -4.30 35.98
CA TYR A 137 8.78 -5.38 35.90
C TYR A 137 10.20 -4.84 35.67
N TYR A 138 10.36 -3.89 34.74
CA TYR A 138 11.63 -3.20 34.52
C TYR A 138 12.15 -2.52 35.79
N LYS A 139 11.27 -1.86 36.56
CA LYS A 139 11.65 -1.21 37.82
C LYS A 139 12.13 -2.20 38.88
N SER A 140 11.47 -3.35 39.01
CA SER A 140 11.86 -4.37 39.99
C SER A 140 13.23 -5.01 39.67
N ARG A 141 13.62 -5.03 38.39
CA ARG A 141 14.89 -5.57 37.90
C ARG A 141 16.04 -4.56 37.76
N LYS A 142 15.98 -3.40 38.41
CA LYS A 142 17.08 -2.42 38.36
C LYS A 142 18.45 -2.94 38.86
N GLY A 143 18.49 -4.03 39.64
CA GLY A 143 19.74 -4.68 40.09
C GLY A 143 20.46 -5.53 39.04
N ASN A 144 21.59 -6.15 39.45
CA ASN A 144 22.38 -7.08 38.63
C ASN A 144 21.61 -8.36 38.29
N LYS A 145 21.96 -8.98 37.14
CA LYS A 145 21.42 -10.26 36.66
C LYS A 145 21.70 -11.36 37.69
N LYS A 146 20.67 -11.78 38.43
CA LYS A 146 20.71 -12.97 39.31
C LYS A 146 20.17 -14.16 38.53
N ALA A 147 20.47 -15.38 38.93
CA ALA A 147 19.81 -16.56 38.36
C ALA A 147 18.34 -16.64 38.84
N ALA A 148 17.48 -17.27 38.04
CA ALA A 148 16.11 -17.58 38.44
C ALA A 148 16.11 -18.49 39.67
N LYS A 149 15.28 -18.20 40.68
CA LYS A 149 15.22 -18.99 41.91
C LYS A 149 14.28 -20.19 41.80
N ASN A 150 13.28 -20.10 40.94
CA ASN A 150 12.30 -21.16 40.72
C ASN A 150 11.72 -21.10 39.30
N GLU A 151 11.01 -22.16 38.93
CA GLU A 151 10.35 -22.33 37.63
C GLU A 151 9.36 -21.19 37.34
N ALA A 152 8.55 -20.80 38.34
CA ALA A 152 7.57 -19.73 38.20
C ALA A 152 8.20 -18.37 37.86
N GLU A 153 9.37 -18.06 38.43
CA GLU A 153 10.13 -16.84 38.12
C GLU A 153 10.69 -16.87 36.70
N LEU A 154 11.09 -18.05 36.21
CA LEU A 154 11.54 -18.23 34.83
C LEU A 154 10.38 -18.10 33.82
N ILE A 155 9.23 -18.72 34.09
CA ILE A 155 8.01 -18.57 33.28
C ILE A 155 7.58 -17.10 33.21
N ASN A 156 7.60 -16.40 34.35
CA ASN A 156 7.30 -14.98 34.39
C ASN A 156 8.31 -14.14 33.57
N ASP A 157 9.62 -14.42 33.68
CA ASP A 157 10.65 -13.77 32.87
C ASP A 157 10.44 -13.98 31.37
N ILE A 158 10.15 -15.21 30.94
CA ILE A 158 9.83 -15.53 29.55
C ILE A 158 8.59 -14.75 29.08
N THR A 159 7.55 -14.72 29.90
CA THR A 159 6.30 -14.00 29.59
C THR A 159 6.55 -12.51 29.39
N MET A 160 7.36 -11.90 30.26
CA MET A 160 7.76 -10.49 30.14
C MET A 160 8.64 -10.23 28.92
N CYS A 161 9.52 -11.17 28.55
CA CYS A 161 10.33 -11.08 27.34
C CYS A 161 9.46 -11.14 26.07
N LEU A 162 8.54 -12.11 25.98
CA LEU A 162 7.58 -12.22 24.87
C LEU A 162 6.73 -10.96 24.72
N ALA A 163 6.18 -10.44 25.83
CA ALA A 163 5.43 -9.20 25.83
C ALA A 163 6.31 -8.01 25.40
N SER A 164 7.57 -7.94 25.87
CA SER A 164 8.52 -6.90 25.46
C SER A 164 8.84 -6.95 23.96
N LEU A 165 9.05 -8.13 23.38
CA LEU A 165 9.29 -8.30 21.95
C LEU A 165 8.10 -7.80 21.11
N LYS A 166 6.88 -8.14 21.52
CA LYS A 166 5.66 -7.66 20.86
C LYS A 166 5.54 -6.14 20.90
N GLU A 167 5.84 -5.51 22.04
CA GLU A 167 5.80 -4.06 22.15
C GLU A 167 6.97 -3.37 21.40
N ILE A 168 8.15 -3.98 21.35
CA ILE A 168 9.28 -3.52 20.53
C ILE A 168 8.89 -3.50 19.06
N GLU A 169 8.26 -4.56 18.55
CA GLU A 169 7.80 -4.61 17.16
C GLU A 169 6.82 -3.48 16.83
N LYS A 170 5.81 -3.27 17.69
CA LYS A 170 4.84 -2.17 17.54
C LYS A 170 5.53 -0.80 17.52
N ILE A 171 6.44 -0.55 18.46
CA ILE A 171 7.16 0.73 18.51
C ILE A 171 8.06 0.91 17.30
N ASN A 172 8.76 -0.13 16.84
CA ASN A 172 9.59 -0.04 15.64
C ASN A 172 8.75 0.30 14.40
N ARG A 173 7.56 -0.30 14.25
CA ARG A 173 6.62 0.06 13.17
C ARG A 173 6.20 1.53 13.24
N HIS A 174 5.85 2.01 14.44
CA HIS A 174 5.51 3.43 14.67
C HIS A 174 6.69 4.37 14.37
N ILE A 175 7.90 4.07 14.82
CA ILE A 175 9.11 4.87 14.52
C ILE A 175 9.38 4.89 13.01
N ASN A 176 9.25 3.76 12.32
CA ASN A 176 9.41 3.70 10.87
C ASN A 176 8.39 4.60 10.15
N PHE A 177 7.14 4.59 10.59
CA PHE A 177 6.10 5.50 10.09
C PHE A 177 6.47 6.97 10.32
N LEU A 178 6.86 7.34 11.55
CA LEU A 178 7.25 8.72 11.86
C LEU A 178 8.49 9.18 11.09
N ASN A 179 9.47 8.30 10.86
CA ASN A 179 10.63 8.62 10.03
C ASN A 179 10.22 8.91 8.58
N LYS A 180 9.30 8.13 8.00
CA LYS A 180 8.75 8.40 6.67
C LYS A 180 7.90 9.67 6.63
N PHE A 181 7.24 10.01 7.73
CA PHE A 181 6.52 11.28 7.88
C PHE A 181 7.50 12.46 7.90
N LEU A 182 8.54 12.39 8.72
CA LEU A 182 9.60 13.40 8.80
C LEU A 182 10.33 13.57 7.48
N GLU A 183 10.70 12.47 6.81
CA GLU A 183 11.35 12.52 5.48
C GLU A 183 10.56 13.39 4.49
N GLN A 184 9.22 13.22 4.47
CA GLN A 184 8.36 14.04 3.61
C GLN A 184 8.30 15.51 4.05
N ARG A 185 8.18 15.78 5.35
CA ARG A 185 8.09 17.16 5.86
C ARG A 185 9.41 17.92 5.69
N TYR A 186 10.56 17.30 5.96
CA TYR A 186 11.87 17.90 5.68
C TYR A 186 12.07 18.14 4.19
N ALA A 187 11.67 17.20 3.32
CA ALA A 187 11.76 17.41 1.88
C ALA A 187 10.98 18.65 1.40
N VAL A 188 9.89 19.01 2.08
CA VAL A 188 9.17 20.25 1.81
C VAL A 188 9.89 21.46 2.41
N ALA A 189 10.35 21.37 3.66
CA ALA A 189 11.02 22.46 4.35
C ALA A 189 12.37 22.85 3.72
N GLU A 190 13.09 21.89 3.14
CA GLU A 190 14.38 22.10 2.46
C GLU A 190 14.21 22.60 1.03
N LYS A 191 13.00 22.56 0.46
CA LYS A 191 12.75 22.98 -0.92
C LYS A 191 12.85 24.50 -1.05
N GLU A 192 13.91 24.97 -1.69
CA GLU A 192 14.08 26.38 -2.01
C GLU A 192 12.93 26.89 -2.91
N ASN A 193 12.42 28.07 -2.59
CA ASN A 193 11.35 28.73 -3.35
C ASN A 193 10.13 27.83 -3.58
N LEU A 194 9.68 27.11 -2.53
CA LEU A 194 8.46 26.34 -2.60
C LEU A 194 7.28 27.22 -3.04
N GLN A 195 6.64 26.80 -4.12
CA GLN A 195 5.45 27.41 -4.70
C GLN A 195 4.44 26.30 -5.04
N PRO A 196 3.15 26.63 -5.19
CA PRO A 196 2.20 25.71 -5.81
C PRO A 196 2.71 25.31 -7.19
N ALA A 197 2.49 24.05 -7.57
CA ALA A 197 2.88 23.60 -8.90
C ALA A 197 1.96 24.20 -9.97
N GLU A 198 2.52 24.55 -11.12
CA GLU A 198 1.75 25.05 -12.26
C GLU A 198 0.71 24.02 -12.76
N PRO A 199 -0.37 24.47 -13.42
CA PRO A 199 -1.30 23.58 -14.11
C PRO A 199 -0.58 22.68 -15.12
N ASP A 200 -0.82 21.37 -15.04
CA ASP A 200 -0.12 20.33 -15.78
C ASP A 200 -0.85 19.87 -17.06
N ASN A 201 -2.13 20.22 -17.22
CA ASN A 201 -3.00 19.73 -18.29
C ASN A 201 -3.03 20.63 -19.54
N LEU A 202 -1.88 21.11 -20.03
CA LEU A 202 -1.83 21.93 -21.25
C LEU A 202 -2.18 21.07 -22.49
N PRO A 203 -3.30 21.34 -23.19
CA PRO A 203 -3.66 20.54 -24.36
C PRO A 203 -2.73 20.83 -25.54
N THR A 204 -2.44 19.80 -26.34
CA THR A 204 -1.65 19.95 -27.56
C THR A 204 -2.52 20.45 -28.71
N LYS A 205 -2.08 21.51 -29.39
CA LYS A 205 -2.80 22.07 -30.54
C LYS A 205 -2.76 21.09 -31.72
N PRO A 206 -3.90 20.72 -32.32
CA PRO A 206 -3.93 19.88 -33.51
C PRO A 206 -3.16 20.55 -34.66
N ILE A 207 -2.36 19.76 -35.37
CA ILE A 207 -1.61 20.19 -36.54
C ILE A 207 -2.35 19.72 -37.78
N LYS A 208 -2.59 20.64 -38.73
CA LYS A 208 -3.19 20.28 -40.01
C LYS A 208 -2.11 19.57 -40.83
N GLU A 209 -2.37 18.35 -41.30
CA GLU A 209 -1.45 17.69 -42.22
C GLU A 209 -1.27 18.55 -43.47
N GLU A 210 -0.02 18.87 -43.80
CA GLU A 210 0.31 19.62 -45.02
C GLU A 210 -0.10 18.80 -46.24
N GLU A 211 -0.84 19.44 -47.17
CA GLU A 211 -1.17 18.82 -48.45
C GLU A 211 0.13 18.45 -49.16
N ARG A 212 0.40 17.15 -49.32
CA ARG A 212 1.54 16.70 -50.13
C ARG A 212 1.38 17.28 -51.53
N GLU A 213 2.27 18.19 -51.91
CA GLU A 213 2.33 18.71 -53.28
C GLU A 213 2.49 17.52 -54.25
N LEU A 214 1.44 17.24 -55.02
CA LEU A 214 1.49 16.21 -56.05
C LEU A 214 2.37 16.72 -57.20
N PRO A 215 3.32 15.92 -57.71
CA PRO A 215 4.10 16.31 -58.88
C PRO A 215 3.16 16.48 -60.07
N VAL A 216 3.15 17.69 -60.64
CA VAL A 216 2.30 18.07 -61.78
C VAL A 216 2.77 17.32 -63.03
N SER A 217 2.17 16.17 -63.33
CA SER A 217 2.40 15.46 -64.61
C SER A 217 1.21 15.68 -65.55
N ASN A 218 1.48 16.19 -66.76
CA ASN A 218 0.51 16.50 -67.81
C ASN A 218 0.00 15.27 -68.57
N LEU A 219 -0.56 14.29 -67.87
CA LEU A 219 -1.29 13.17 -68.48
C LEU A 219 -2.60 13.00 -67.73
N ILE A 220 -3.73 12.90 -68.44
CA ILE A 220 -5.05 12.64 -67.84
C ILE A 220 -5.02 11.21 -67.28
N PRO A 221 -4.94 11.00 -65.96
CA PRO A 221 -4.82 9.67 -65.41
C PRO A 221 -6.21 9.12 -65.07
N PHE A 222 -6.30 7.80 -64.90
CA PHE A 222 -7.40 7.10 -64.22
C PHE A 222 -7.63 7.55 -62.74
N SER A 223 -7.06 8.68 -62.35
CA SER A 223 -7.05 9.28 -61.02
C SER A 223 -8.38 9.90 -60.62
N LEU A 224 -9.39 10.04 -61.49
CA LEU A 224 -10.68 10.64 -61.10
C LEU A 224 -11.43 9.81 -60.05
N ILE A 225 -11.27 8.48 -60.04
CA ILE A 225 -11.87 7.58 -59.03
C ILE A 225 -11.05 7.59 -57.74
N VAL A 226 -9.71 7.62 -57.85
CA VAL A 226 -8.79 7.74 -56.70
C VAL A 226 -8.91 9.12 -56.04
N ASN A 227 -9.15 10.18 -56.82
CA ASN A 227 -9.34 11.56 -56.37
C ASN A 227 -10.71 11.77 -55.71
N ARG A 228 -11.74 10.99 -56.05
CA ARG A 228 -13.01 11.01 -55.30
C ARG A 228 -12.89 10.34 -53.94
N LYS A 229 -12.22 9.18 -53.86
CA LYS A 229 -11.90 8.54 -52.57
C LYS A 229 -10.94 9.38 -51.72
N ARG A 230 -9.94 10.03 -52.33
CA ARG A 230 -9.05 10.99 -51.64
C ARG A 230 -9.79 12.24 -51.19
N LYS A 231 -10.62 12.88 -52.03
CA LYS A 231 -11.46 14.02 -51.59
C LYS A 231 -12.44 13.67 -50.48
N GLN A 232 -12.88 12.42 -50.41
CA GLN A 232 -13.71 11.92 -49.31
C GLN A 232 -12.85 11.74 -48.04
N ASN A 233 -11.68 11.11 -48.14
CA ASN A 233 -10.71 11.01 -47.05
C ASN A 233 -10.17 12.39 -46.58
N ASP A 234 -10.00 13.37 -47.47
CA ASP A 234 -9.55 14.73 -47.16
C ASP A 234 -10.66 15.54 -46.48
N LYS A 235 -11.93 15.27 -46.82
CA LYS A 235 -13.08 15.81 -46.09
C LYS A 235 -13.21 15.18 -44.72
N ASP A 236 -12.98 13.87 -44.61
CA ASP A 236 -13.02 13.14 -43.35
C ASP A 236 -11.84 13.55 -42.43
N SER A 237 -10.64 13.75 -42.99
CA SER A 237 -9.48 14.26 -42.24
C SER A 237 -9.62 15.74 -41.87
N SER A 238 -10.19 16.57 -42.74
CA SER A 238 -10.55 17.96 -42.41
C SER A 238 -11.64 18.03 -41.35
N ASN A 239 -12.60 17.10 -41.34
CA ASN A 239 -13.67 17.05 -40.35
C ASN A 239 -13.12 16.58 -38.99
N ASN A 240 -12.20 15.60 -39.00
CA ASN A 240 -11.46 15.18 -37.80
C ASN A 240 -10.61 16.32 -37.24
N PHE A 241 -9.85 17.04 -38.07
CA PHE A 241 -9.09 18.22 -37.62
C PHE A 241 -9.99 19.31 -37.02
N ASN A 242 -11.13 19.60 -37.64
CA ASN A 242 -12.09 20.58 -37.11
C ASN A 242 -12.71 20.11 -35.78
N HIS A 243 -12.96 18.82 -35.63
CA HIS A 243 -13.41 18.21 -34.37
C HIS A 243 -12.32 18.33 -33.30
N ASP A 244 -11.10 17.88 -33.60
CA ASP A 244 -9.96 17.93 -32.69
C ASP A 244 -9.64 19.37 -32.27
N MET A 245 -9.79 20.33 -33.18
CA MET A 245 -9.63 21.75 -32.87
C MET A 245 -10.69 22.26 -31.90
N LYS A 246 -11.96 21.83 -32.03
CA LYS A 246 -13.01 22.16 -31.07
C LYS A 246 -12.70 21.56 -29.70
N VAL A 247 -12.29 20.29 -29.65
CA VAL A 247 -11.86 19.61 -28.41
C VAL A 247 -10.69 20.36 -27.76
N TYR A 248 -9.69 20.74 -28.55
CA TYR A 248 -8.56 21.55 -28.09
C TYR A 248 -9.02 22.88 -27.47
N ILE A 249 -9.90 23.64 -28.13
CA ILE A 249 -10.39 24.92 -27.60
C ILE A 249 -11.11 24.73 -26.27
N ILE A 250 -11.92 23.67 -26.14
CA ILE A 250 -12.63 23.35 -24.89
C ILE A 250 -11.62 23.06 -23.77
N ARG A 251 -10.64 22.18 -24.03
CA ARG A 251 -9.60 21.83 -23.04
C ARG A 251 -8.71 23.02 -22.70
N TYR A 252 -8.42 23.88 -23.67
CA TYR A 252 -7.57 25.05 -23.48
C TYR A 252 -8.26 26.09 -22.61
N ARG A 253 -9.58 26.28 -22.77
CA ARG A 253 -10.37 27.14 -21.86
C ARG A 253 -10.37 26.64 -20.42
N GLU A 254 -10.44 25.33 -20.20
CA GLU A 254 -10.32 24.77 -18.85
C GLU A 254 -8.91 25.00 -18.29
N HIS A 255 -7.87 24.82 -19.11
CA HIS A 255 -6.50 25.15 -18.72
C HIS A 255 -6.33 26.63 -18.37
N GLU A 256 -6.94 27.56 -19.13
CA GLU A 256 -6.94 28.99 -18.80
C GLU A 256 -7.58 29.27 -17.43
N LYS A 257 -8.72 28.64 -17.11
CA LYS A 257 -9.31 28.73 -15.77
C LYS A 257 -8.35 28.22 -14.68
N ALA A 258 -7.69 27.09 -14.92
CA ALA A 258 -6.71 26.57 -13.97
C ALA A 258 -5.51 27.53 -13.79
N CYS A 259 -5.07 28.20 -14.85
CA CYS A 259 -4.06 29.26 -14.77
C CYS A 259 -4.56 30.46 -13.95
N ASP A 260 -5.82 30.85 -14.08
CA ASP A 260 -6.39 31.97 -13.31
C ASP A 260 -6.48 31.62 -11.82
N ARG A 261 -6.91 30.40 -11.48
CA ARG A 261 -6.86 29.88 -10.10
C ARG A 261 -5.42 29.88 -9.55
N PHE A 262 -4.46 29.45 -10.36
CA PHE A 262 -3.04 29.46 -9.99
C PHE A 262 -2.51 30.87 -9.73
N LYS A 263 -2.83 31.84 -10.59
CA LYS A 263 -2.46 33.26 -10.38
C LYS A 263 -3.03 33.80 -9.07
N ALA A 264 -4.31 33.54 -8.79
CA ALA A 264 -4.96 33.99 -7.56
C ALA A 264 -4.28 33.43 -6.30
N VAL A 265 -3.82 32.17 -6.34
CA VAL A 265 -3.08 31.56 -5.24
C VAL A 265 -1.67 32.14 -5.13
N LEU A 266 -0.98 32.38 -6.26
CA LEU A 266 0.35 33.00 -6.28
C LEU A 266 0.34 34.42 -5.70
N GLU A 267 -0.70 35.22 -6.00
CA GLU A 267 -0.86 36.58 -5.46
C GLU A 267 -0.89 36.59 -3.91
N ASN A 268 -1.55 35.59 -3.33
CA ASN A 268 -1.68 35.44 -1.88
C ASN A 268 -0.64 34.48 -1.25
N TRP A 269 0.27 33.94 -2.07
CA TRP A 269 1.21 32.90 -1.65
C TRP A 269 2.10 33.29 -0.47
N PRO A 270 2.61 34.53 -0.34
CA PRO A 270 3.46 34.88 0.80
C PRO A 270 2.78 34.62 2.15
N GLN A 271 1.48 34.89 2.26
CA GLN A 271 0.71 34.64 3.49
C GLN A 271 0.45 33.14 3.69
N TYR A 272 0.08 32.42 2.62
CA TYR A 272 -0.14 30.98 2.69
C TYR A 272 1.14 30.21 3.00
N TYR A 273 2.26 30.65 2.47
CA TYR A 273 3.58 30.06 2.67
C TYR A 273 3.99 30.09 4.14
N GLU A 274 3.80 31.22 4.82
CA GLU A 274 4.08 31.33 6.26
C GLU A 274 3.27 30.31 7.06
N THR A 275 1.96 30.23 6.81
CA THR A 275 1.07 29.27 7.51
C THR A 275 1.42 27.81 7.18
N LEU A 276 1.73 27.52 5.91
CA LEU A 276 2.17 26.20 5.45
C LEU A 276 3.44 25.77 6.18
N MET A 277 4.45 26.65 6.22
CA MET A 277 5.74 26.37 6.87
C MET A 277 5.60 26.24 8.38
N ASP A 278 4.80 27.07 9.05
CA ASP A 278 4.51 26.94 10.48
C ASP A 278 3.88 25.59 10.81
N ASN A 279 2.90 25.15 10.01
CA ASN A 279 2.31 23.83 10.13
C ASN A 279 3.36 22.73 9.89
N CYS A 280 4.22 22.88 8.88
CA CYS A 280 5.28 21.92 8.56
C CYS A 280 6.28 21.77 9.72
N PHE A 281 6.73 22.88 10.30
CA PHE A 281 7.69 22.85 11.40
C PHE A 281 7.07 22.31 12.69
N ARG A 282 5.81 22.63 12.97
CA ARG A 282 5.07 22.03 14.09
C ARG A 282 4.94 20.52 13.93
N ASP A 283 4.59 20.05 12.73
CA ASP A 283 4.51 18.62 12.40
C ASP A 283 5.86 17.92 12.63
N ILE A 284 6.97 18.56 12.20
CA ILE A 284 8.33 18.06 12.43
C ILE A 284 8.65 17.97 13.92
N GLU A 285 8.42 19.03 14.68
CA GLU A 285 8.71 19.08 16.11
C GLU A 285 7.93 18.00 16.88
N MET A 286 6.63 17.85 16.57
CA MET A 286 5.77 16.83 17.18
C MET A 286 6.24 15.42 16.85
N ALA A 287 6.57 15.14 15.59
CA ALA A 287 7.05 13.83 15.17
C ALA A 287 8.41 13.49 15.80
N GLU A 288 9.36 14.44 15.86
CA GLU A 288 10.63 14.25 16.57
C GLU A 288 10.42 13.95 18.05
N MET A 289 9.52 14.68 18.71
CA MET A 289 9.21 14.46 20.13
C MET A 289 8.64 13.06 20.35
N ASN A 290 7.75 12.60 19.46
CA ASN A 290 7.16 11.26 19.51
C ASN A 290 8.22 10.17 19.27
N ILE A 291 9.18 10.38 18.36
CA ILE A 291 10.33 9.48 18.17
C ILE A 291 11.18 9.41 19.44
N LYS A 292 11.53 10.57 20.04
CA LYS A 292 12.29 10.63 21.29
C LYS A 292 11.58 9.88 22.43
N LYS A 293 10.25 10.00 22.54
CA LYS A 293 9.43 9.26 23.50
C LYS A 293 9.44 7.75 23.22
N SER A 294 9.28 7.36 21.96
CA SER A 294 9.30 5.97 21.50
C SER A 294 10.64 5.29 21.77
N HIS A 295 11.76 5.98 21.58
CA HIS A 295 13.08 5.46 21.95
C HIS A 295 13.23 5.21 23.45
N LYS A 296 12.65 6.06 24.31
CA LYS A 296 12.63 5.80 25.77
C LYS A 296 11.84 4.53 26.10
N HIS A 297 10.72 4.28 25.43
CA HIS A 297 9.95 3.04 25.59
C HIS A 297 10.76 1.82 25.12
N LEU A 298 11.40 1.90 23.95
CA LEU A 298 12.28 0.84 23.45
C LEU A 298 13.43 0.52 24.42
N GLN A 299 14.03 1.55 25.03
CA GLN A 299 15.09 1.33 26.01
C GLN A 299 14.61 0.50 27.21
N ILE A 300 13.38 0.74 27.69
CA ILE A 300 12.77 -0.02 28.78
C ILE A 300 12.64 -1.49 28.38
N TYR A 301 11.99 -1.77 27.24
CA TYR A 301 11.74 -3.15 26.79
C TYR A 301 13.02 -3.90 26.42
N ASN A 302 13.98 -3.25 25.76
CA ASN A 302 15.28 -3.85 25.48
C ASN A 302 16.06 -4.13 26.78
N THR A 303 15.92 -3.29 27.82
CA THR A 303 16.57 -3.58 29.11
C THR A 303 15.95 -4.81 29.79
N ILE A 304 14.65 -5.06 29.62
CA ILE A 304 14.01 -6.29 30.09
C ILE A 304 14.67 -7.51 29.44
N LEU A 305 14.85 -7.49 28.12
CA LEU A 305 15.51 -8.57 27.37
C LEU A 305 16.98 -8.76 27.81
N VAL A 306 17.76 -7.68 27.88
CA VAL A 306 19.18 -7.76 28.29
C VAL A 306 19.33 -8.31 29.71
N LYS A 307 18.40 -8.00 30.61
CA LYS A 307 18.39 -8.45 32.00
C LYS A 307 17.65 -9.77 32.23
N SER A 308 17.07 -10.36 31.19
CA SER A 308 16.46 -11.69 31.24
C SER A 308 17.50 -12.73 31.64
N PHE A 309 17.06 -13.83 32.26
CA PHE A 309 17.93 -14.97 32.56
C PHE A 309 18.43 -15.66 31.29
N ILE A 310 17.66 -15.55 30.22
CA ILE A 310 17.85 -16.25 28.95
C ILE A 310 18.96 -15.57 28.16
N HIS A 311 19.79 -16.37 27.49
CA HIS A 311 20.85 -15.86 26.63
C HIS A 311 20.25 -15.22 25.36
N SER A 312 20.84 -14.15 24.85
CA SER A 312 20.31 -13.36 23.72
C SER A 312 20.02 -14.17 22.45
N VAL A 313 20.76 -15.27 22.24
CA VAL A 313 20.57 -16.19 21.10
C VAL A 313 19.21 -16.89 21.13
N TYR A 314 18.59 -17.05 22.30
CA TYR A 314 17.30 -17.72 22.48
C TYR A 314 16.14 -16.74 22.74
N GLN A 315 16.36 -15.43 22.52
CA GLN A 315 15.39 -14.38 22.83
C GLN A 315 14.51 -13.99 21.63
N ASP A 316 14.19 -14.92 20.75
CA ASP A 316 13.16 -14.74 19.72
C ASP A 316 11.80 -15.30 20.18
N ASN A 317 10.73 -14.85 19.53
CA ASN A 317 9.37 -15.22 19.90
C ASN A 317 9.11 -16.74 19.87
N GLN A 318 9.69 -17.46 18.91
CA GLN A 318 9.45 -18.88 18.75
C GLN A 318 10.14 -19.67 19.85
N THR A 319 11.42 -19.40 20.07
CA THR A 319 12.22 -20.09 21.10
C THR A 319 11.67 -19.84 22.50
N LEU A 320 11.34 -18.59 22.83
CA LEU A 320 10.76 -18.24 24.13
C LEU A 320 9.39 -18.90 24.34
N SER A 321 8.57 -18.99 23.29
CA SER A 321 7.27 -19.68 23.38
C SER A 321 7.46 -21.19 23.62
N ASN A 322 8.45 -21.81 22.98
CA ASN A 322 8.80 -23.21 23.21
C ASN A 322 9.31 -23.43 24.64
N PHE A 323 10.22 -22.57 25.14
CA PHE A 323 10.72 -22.66 26.51
C PHE A 323 9.58 -22.54 27.53
N ARG A 324 8.65 -21.58 27.32
CA ARG A 324 7.46 -21.46 28.16
C ARG A 324 6.64 -22.74 28.15
N HIS A 325 6.41 -23.31 26.97
CA HIS A 325 5.65 -24.55 26.83
C HIS A 325 6.33 -25.74 27.54
N TYR A 326 7.65 -25.89 27.44
CA TYR A 326 8.37 -26.96 28.13
C TYR A 326 8.26 -26.88 29.65
N LEU A 327 8.34 -25.66 30.20
CA LEU A 327 8.17 -25.42 31.63
C LEU A 327 6.72 -25.68 32.06
N GLU A 328 5.73 -25.11 31.35
CA GLU A 328 4.31 -25.27 31.68
C GLU A 328 3.81 -26.72 31.60
N THR A 329 4.41 -27.53 30.72
CA THR A 329 4.07 -28.96 30.57
C THR A 329 4.88 -29.87 31.50
N GLY A 330 5.85 -29.34 32.24
CA GLY A 330 6.77 -30.12 33.07
C GLY A 330 7.75 -30.98 32.26
N ARG A 331 7.95 -30.70 30.97
CA ARG A 331 9.00 -31.34 30.16
C ARG A 331 10.40 -30.86 30.55
N ALA A 332 10.51 -29.67 31.11
CA ALA A 332 11.73 -29.10 31.67
C ALA A 332 11.45 -28.44 33.03
N HIS A 333 12.47 -28.40 33.89
CA HIS A 333 12.39 -27.77 35.22
C HIS A 333 13.34 -26.59 35.40
N ASN A 334 14.26 -26.39 34.46
CA ASN A 334 15.21 -25.29 34.48
C ASN A 334 15.58 -24.83 33.06
N LEU A 335 16.26 -23.69 32.98
CA LEU A 335 16.65 -23.08 31.70
C LEU A 335 17.59 -23.98 30.87
N GLN A 336 18.50 -24.71 31.50
CA GLN A 336 19.45 -25.57 30.79
C GLN A 336 18.72 -26.73 30.10
N GLU A 337 17.76 -27.34 30.78
CA GLU A 337 16.90 -28.38 30.19
C GLU A 337 16.07 -27.84 29.03
N CYS A 338 15.53 -26.61 29.16
CA CYS A 338 14.82 -25.96 28.06
C CYS A 338 15.72 -25.78 26.82
N MET A 339 16.96 -25.30 27.03
CA MET A 339 17.94 -25.12 25.96
C MET A 339 18.29 -26.47 25.30
N ASN A 340 18.57 -27.50 26.09
CA ASN A 340 18.91 -28.82 25.57
C ASN A 340 17.77 -29.41 24.73
N LEU A 341 16.52 -29.35 25.23
CA LEU A 341 15.35 -29.84 24.50
C LEU A 341 15.14 -29.09 23.18
N PHE A 342 15.32 -27.78 23.19
CA PHE A 342 15.15 -26.97 21.99
C PHE A 342 16.20 -27.28 20.92
N GLU A 343 17.48 -27.38 21.31
CA GLU A 343 18.56 -27.73 20.38
C GLU A 343 18.35 -29.15 19.80
N GLU A 344 17.91 -30.10 20.62
CA GLU A 344 17.53 -31.44 20.15
C GLU A 344 16.35 -31.39 19.15
N GLU A 345 15.29 -30.64 19.45
CA GLU A 345 14.13 -30.49 18.56
C GLU A 345 14.51 -29.79 17.24
N CYS A 346 15.36 -28.76 17.29
CA CYS A 346 15.92 -28.11 16.11
C CYS A 346 16.72 -29.09 15.26
N HIS A 347 17.59 -29.89 15.88
CA HIS A 347 18.38 -30.90 15.18
C HIS A 347 17.50 -31.96 14.51
N TRP A 348 16.45 -32.43 15.19
CA TRP A 348 15.48 -33.35 14.59
C TRP A 348 14.70 -32.74 13.43
N SER A 349 14.33 -31.47 13.53
CA SER A 349 13.66 -30.74 12.45
C SER A 349 14.56 -30.64 11.21
N GLU A 350 15.85 -30.36 11.38
CA GLU A 350 16.83 -30.33 10.30
C GLU A 350 17.00 -31.70 9.64
N ILE A 351 17.10 -32.77 10.42
CA ILE A 351 17.16 -34.14 9.91
C ILE A 351 15.92 -34.46 9.08
N LYS A 352 14.73 -34.14 9.61
CA LYS A 352 13.45 -34.39 8.91
C LYS A 352 13.35 -33.59 7.60
N ALA A 353 13.71 -32.31 7.61
CA ALA A 353 13.74 -31.48 6.41
C ALA A 353 14.77 -31.99 5.39
N SER A 354 15.92 -32.50 5.85
CA SER A 354 16.89 -33.16 4.98
C SER A 354 16.33 -34.44 4.36
N GLN A 355 15.61 -35.23 5.15
CA GLN A 355 14.97 -36.47 4.69
C GLN A 355 13.89 -36.18 3.65
N GLU A 356 13.03 -35.18 3.88
CA GLU A 356 12.02 -34.72 2.93
C GLU A 356 12.64 -34.22 1.62
N ARG A 357 13.76 -33.48 1.67
CA ARG A 357 14.50 -33.08 0.46
C ARG A 357 15.04 -34.28 -0.31
N ILE A 358 15.57 -35.28 0.40
CA ILE A 358 16.07 -36.52 -0.22
C ILE A 358 14.90 -37.28 -0.86
N GLU A 359 13.78 -37.44 -0.17
CA GLU A 359 12.59 -38.12 -0.68
C GLU A 359 12.02 -37.42 -1.92
N ASN A 360 11.87 -36.10 -1.88
CA ASN A 360 11.44 -35.30 -3.03
C ASN A 360 12.41 -35.43 -4.21
N THR A 361 13.72 -35.47 -3.94
CA THR A 361 14.75 -35.68 -4.97
C THR A 361 14.68 -37.08 -5.56
N ILE A 362 14.50 -38.11 -4.73
CA ILE A 362 14.32 -39.51 -5.18
C ILE A 362 13.06 -39.61 -6.03
N TYR A 363 11.94 -39.05 -5.58
CA TYR A 363 10.68 -39.03 -6.33
C TYR A 363 10.85 -38.36 -7.70
N PHE A 364 11.54 -37.22 -7.74
CA PHE A 364 11.85 -36.52 -8.98
C PHE A 364 12.77 -37.36 -9.90
N MET A 365 13.80 -38.01 -9.37
CA MET A 365 14.70 -38.88 -10.14
C MET A 365 14.00 -40.14 -10.65
N GLN A 366 13.09 -40.72 -9.87
CA GLN A 366 12.25 -41.84 -10.30
C GLN A 366 11.27 -41.42 -11.40
N GLY A 367 10.76 -40.19 -11.36
CA GLY A 367 9.94 -39.62 -12.44
C GLY A 367 10.72 -39.23 -13.70
N ALA A 368 12.04 -39.01 -13.60
CA ALA A 368 12.89 -38.56 -14.71
C ALA A 368 13.56 -39.68 -15.51
N ASN A 369 13.67 -40.90 -14.97
CA ASN A 369 14.19 -42.06 -15.70
C ASN A 369 13.06 -42.91 -16.29
N GLU A 370 12.88 -42.86 -17.61
CA GLU A 370 11.93 -43.75 -18.30
C GLU A 370 12.23 -45.23 -18.01
N ASP A 371 13.51 -45.61 -17.88
CA ASP A 371 13.93 -46.97 -17.55
C ASP A 371 13.31 -47.49 -16.24
N TYR A 372 13.18 -46.63 -15.22
CA TYR A 372 12.55 -47.00 -13.95
C TYR A 372 11.03 -47.12 -14.07
N ARG A 373 10.39 -46.30 -14.92
CA ARG A 373 8.95 -46.42 -15.22
C ARG A 373 8.66 -47.72 -15.94
N THR A 374 9.43 -48.05 -16.97
CA THR A 374 9.32 -49.36 -17.66
C THR A 374 9.65 -50.53 -16.73
N ALA A 375 10.64 -50.42 -15.86
CA ALA A 375 10.97 -51.48 -14.91
C ALA A 375 9.84 -51.72 -13.90
N SER A 376 9.23 -50.65 -13.38
CA SER A 376 8.06 -50.73 -12.49
C SER A 376 6.85 -51.34 -13.19
N GLU A 377 6.53 -50.89 -14.42
CA GLU A 377 5.47 -51.47 -15.25
C GLU A 377 5.73 -52.96 -15.55
N HIS A 378 6.98 -53.35 -15.78
CA HIS A 378 7.36 -54.74 -16.03
C HIS A 378 7.26 -55.61 -14.77
N ILE A 379 7.61 -55.07 -13.59
CA ILE A 379 7.41 -55.72 -12.29
C ILE A 379 5.92 -55.92 -12.02
N ASP A 380 5.09 -54.90 -12.23
CA ASP A 380 3.63 -55.00 -12.04
C ASP A 380 3.00 -56.01 -13.01
N GLN A 381 3.48 -56.09 -14.25
CA GLN A 381 3.06 -57.12 -15.20
C GLN A 381 3.48 -58.53 -14.75
N ILE A 382 4.68 -58.70 -14.19
CA ILE A 382 5.13 -59.99 -13.65
C ILE A 382 4.26 -60.38 -12.45
N ILE A 383 4.03 -59.46 -11.49
CA ILE A 383 3.19 -59.70 -10.32
C ILE A 383 1.77 -60.10 -10.75
N ASN A 384 1.17 -59.35 -11.68
CA ASN A 384 -0.16 -59.65 -12.22
C ASN A 384 -0.23 -60.98 -12.99
N ARG A 385 0.84 -61.37 -13.67
CA ARG A 385 0.91 -62.70 -14.33
C ARG A 385 1.03 -63.82 -13.33
N VAL A 386 1.76 -63.64 -12.24
CA VAL A 386 1.90 -64.64 -11.17
C VAL A 386 0.56 -64.81 -10.46
N THR A 387 -0.09 -63.73 -10.03
CA THR A 387 -1.41 -63.80 -9.39
C THR A 387 -2.50 -64.34 -10.31
N ASN A 388 -2.47 -64.03 -11.62
CA ASN A 388 -3.41 -64.62 -12.56
C ASN A 388 -3.13 -66.09 -12.89
N LYS A 389 -1.86 -66.52 -12.94
CA LYS A 389 -1.51 -67.94 -13.09
C LYS A 389 -1.98 -68.79 -11.90
N ASP A 390 -1.82 -68.27 -10.69
CA ASP A 390 -2.30 -68.94 -9.48
C ASP A 390 -3.84 -69.08 -9.52
N ASN A 391 -4.54 -68.05 -10.01
CA ASN A 391 -5.99 -68.07 -10.20
C ASN A 391 -6.47 -69.01 -11.33
N GLU A 392 -5.70 -69.20 -12.40
CA GLU A 392 -6.01 -70.16 -13.47
C GLU A 392 -5.75 -71.61 -13.06
N LEU A 393 -4.67 -71.87 -12.30
CA LEU A 393 -4.39 -73.18 -11.73
C LEU A 393 -5.50 -73.61 -10.75
N LEU A 394 -6.00 -72.68 -9.92
CA LEU A 394 -7.15 -72.91 -9.03
C LEU A 394 -8.46 -73.23 -9.79
N LYS A 395 -8.66 -72.66 -11.00
CA LYS A 395 -9.82 -72.96 -11.84
C LYS A 395 -9.73 -74.34 -12.50
N ILE A 396 -8.53 -74.76 -12.91
CA ILE A 396 -8.33 -76.07 -13.53
C ILE A 396 -8.51 -77.20 -12.50
N GLU A 397 -8.14 -76.99 -11.24
CA GLU A 397 -8.36 -77.98 -10.17
C GLU A 397 -9.82 -78.06 -9.68
N THR A 398 -10.66 -77.05 -9.96
CA THR A 398 -12.05 -76.98 -9.47
C THR A 398 -13.13 -77.33 -10.50
N GLY A 399 -12.76 -77.63 -11.76
CA GLY A 399 -13.63 -78.32 -12.72
C GLY A 399 -14.98 -77.64 -13.01
N VAL A 400 -14.95 -76.38 -13.44
CA VAL A 400 -16.03 -75.72 -14.19
C VAL A 400 -15.48 -75.19 -15.50
#